data_AF-A0A7R9I857-F1
#
_entry.id   AF-A0A7R9I857-F1
#
_cell.length_a   1.000
_cell.length_b   1.000
_cell.length_c   1.000
_cell.angle_alpha   90.00
_cell.angle_beta   90.00
_cell.angle_gamma   90.00
#
_symmetry.space_group_name_H-M   'P 1'
#
loop_
_entity.id
_entity.type
_entity.pdbx_description
1 polymer ?
#
loop_
_entity_poly.entity_id
_entity_poly.type
_entity_poly.pdbx_seq_one_letter_code
_entity_poly.pdbx_strand_id
1 'polypeptide(L)'
;MAVIVEFQSFINDSKEFIVKELNVIFLCGKLLQHWVLKPPYGIEEHSTAATKQANYIVNKLHGMPWDGGDVYYSFLESLISRATTRAETTYVKGAENKKFNKYSSTPVIMKAHVQ
;
A
#
# COMPACT_ATOMS: atom_id res chain seq x y z
N MET A 1 -7.61 -20.59 -2.11
CA MET A 1 -7.79 -19.50 -1.13
C MET A 1 -7.54 -18.15 -1.79
N ALA A 2 -8.49 -17.22 -1.73
CA ALA A 2 -8.34 -15.89 -2.35
C ALA A 2 -8.14 -14.78 -1.31
N VAL A 3 -7.30 -13.80 -1.65
CA VAL A 3 -6.97 -12.65 -0.79
C VAL A 3 -7.13 -11.34 -1.54
N ILE A 4 -7.37 -10.26 -0.81
CA ILE A 4 -7.36 -8.88 -1.28
C ILE A 4 -6.13 -8.22 -0.66
N VAL A 5 -5.36 -7.51 -1.48
CA VAL A 5 -4.25 -6.67 -1.06
C VAL A 5 -4.66 -5.21 -1.24
N GLU A 6 -4.68 -4.46 -0.14
CA GLU A 6 -5.03 -3.05 -0.11
C GLU A 6 -3.84 -2.21 0.39
N PHE A 7 -3.70 -1.01 -0.17
CA PHE A 7 -2.62 -0.10 0.13
C PHE A 7 -3.17 1.26 0.56
N GLN A 8 -2.61 1.85 1.61
CA GLN A 8 -2.62 3.30 1.78
C GLN A 8 -1.30 3.85 1.26
N SER A 9 -1.33 5.01 0.62
CA SER A 9 -0.13 5.59 0.03
C SER A 9 -0.17 7.10 0.03
N PHE A 10 1.01 7.70 0.10
CA PHE A 10 1.23 9.09 -0.30
C PHE A 10 1.62 9.15 -1.77
N ILE A 11 1.54 10.33 -2.38
CA ILE A 11 2.07 10.60 -3.71
C ILE A 11 3.22 11.60 -3.54
N ASN A 12 4.39 11.27 -4.09
CA ASN A 12 5.55 12.17 -4.06
C ASN A 12 5.53 13.18 -5.21
N ASP A 13 6.53 14.06 -5.25
CA ASP A 13 6.66 15.08 -6.31
C ASP A 13 6.78 14.50 -7.72
N SER A 14 7.34 13.30 -7.84
CA SER A 14 7.44 12.54 -9.10
C SER A 14 6.14 11.79 -9.46
N LYS A 15 5.05 12.03 -8.73
CA LYS A 15 3.74 11.35 -8.88
C LYS A 15 3.81 9.84 -8.62
N GLU A 16 4.79 9.40 -7.86
CA GLU A 16 4.93 8.01 -7.46
C GLU A 16 4.22 7.76 -6.14
N PHE A 17 3.43 6.69 -6.09
CA PHE A 17 2.85 6.23 -4.82
C PHE A 17 3.91 5.62 -3.91
N ILE A 18 4.00 6.14 -2.70
CA ILE A 18 4.80 5.62 -1.59
C ILE A 18 3.85 4.91 -0.64
N VAL A 19 3.96 3.58 -0.56
CA VAL A 19 3.09 2.76 0.30
C VAL A 19 3.35 3.10 1.76
N LYS A 20 2.28 3.48 2.46
CA LYS A 20 2.31 3.74 3.89
C LYS A 20 1.79 2.57 4.72
N GLU A 21 0.78 1.90 4.20
CA GLU A 21 0.14 0.77 4.87
C GLU A 21 -0.19 -0.30 3.84
N LEU A 22 0.01 -1.56 4.23
CA LEU A 22 -0.29 -2.74 3.46
C LEU A 22 -1.23 -3.64 4.26
N ASN A 23 -2.41 -3.89 3.72
CA ASN A 23 -3.40 -4.80 4.27
C ASN A 23 -3.56 -6.02 3.36
N VAL A 24 -3.60 -7.19 3.96
CA VAL A 24 -3.89 -8.46 3.29
C VAL A 24 -5.12 -9.04 3.98
N ILE A 25 -6.18 -9.23 3.21
CA ILE A 25 -7.51 -9.54 3.72
C ILE A 25 -8.00 -10.78 3.01
N PHE A 26 -8.63 -11.72 3.71
CA PHE A 26 -9.36 -12.79 3.05
C PHE A 26 -10.53 -12.23 2.25
N LEU A 27 -10.98 -12.94 1.21
CA LEU A 27 -12.16 -12.54 0.45
C LEU A 27 -13.42 -12.41 1.32
N CYS A 28 -13.50 -13.11 2.46
CA CYS A 28 -14.57 -12.98 3.45
C CYS A 28 -14.49 -11.71 4.33
N GLY A 29 -13.51 -10.82 4.09
CA GLY A 29 -13.33 -9.56 4.82
C GLY A 29 -12.49 -9.66 6.09
N LYS A 30 -12.04 -10.85 6.48
CA LYS A 30 -11.17 -11.02 7.66
C LYS A 30 -9.74 -10.58 7.35
N LEU A 31 -9.20 -9.64 8.13
CA LEU A 31 -7.80 -9.23 8.07
C LEU A 31 -6.88 -10.43 8.36
N LEU A 32 -5.95 -10.70 7.44
CA LEU A 32 -4.94 -11.75 7.58
C LEU A 32 -3.64 -11.16 8.12
N GLN A 33 -3.14 -10.11 7.49
CA GLN A 33 -1.88 -9.44 7.84
C GLN A 33 -1.99 -7.94 7.55
N HIS A 34 -1.26 -7.14 8.31
CA HIS A 34 -1.21 -5.68 8.20
C HIS A 34 0.19 -5.20 8.58
N TRP A 35 0.70 -4.22 7.83
CA TRP A 35 1.98 -3.57 8.11
C TRP A 35 1.91 -2.07 7.83
N VAL A 36 2.57 -1.28 8.68
CA VAL A 36 2.78 0.16 8.47
C VAL A 36 4.25 0.38 8.13
N LEU A 37 4.51 0.90 6.93
CA LEU A 37 5.87 1.11 6.45
C LEU A 37 6.38 2.50 6.83
N LYS A 38 7.65 2.53 7.23
CA LYS A 38 8.46 3.75 7.25
C LYS A 38 8.64 4.24 5.82
N PRO A 39 8.69 5.57 5.62
CA PRO A 39 8.95 6.11 4.29
C PRO A 39 10.38 5.74 3.85
N PRO A 40 10.64 5.63 2.54
CA PRO A 40 11.98 5.33 2.04
C PRO A 40 12.96 6.50 2.22
N TYR A 41 12.47 7.69 2.58
CA TYR A 41 13.25 8.92 2.70
C TYR A 41 12.53 9.95 3.61
N GLY A 42 13.22 11.01 4.01
CA GLY A 42 12.72 11.99 4.98
C GLY A 42 11.69 12.98 4.41
N ILE A 43 10.90 13.63 5.27
CA ILE A 43 9.89 14.62 4.81
C ILE A 43 10.56 15.88 4.27
N GLU A 44 11.78 16.18 4.72
CA GLU A 44 12.64 17.26 4.25
C GLU A 44 12.99 17.15 2.77
N GLU A 45 12.84 15.95 2.18
CA GLU A 45 13.06 15.70 0.76
C GLU A 45 11.81 16.01 -0.08
N HIS A 46 10.68 16.35 0.55
CA HIS A 46 9.47 16.78 -0.15
C HIS A 46 9.54 18.25 -0.55
N SER A 47 8.96 18.57 -1.70
CA SER A 47 8.55 19.93 -2.00
C SER A 47 7.48 20.42 -1.02
N THR A 48 7.31 21.74 -0.95
CA THR A 48 6.21 22.37 -0.20
C THR A 48 4.84 21.85 -0.66
N ALA A 49 4.68 21.50 -1.94
CA ALA A 49 3.44 20.97 -2.48
C ALA A 49 3.19 19.54 -2.00
N ALA A 50 4.17 18.65 -2.11
CA ALA A 50 4.07 17.29 -1.58
C ALA A 50 3.88 17.26 -0.06
N THR A 51 4.50 18.19 0.67
CA THR A 51 4.31 18.34 2.12
C THR A 51 2.86 18.72 2.45
N LYS A 52 2.27 19.69 1.73
CA LYS A 52 0.86 20.06 1.91
C LYS A 52 -0.08 18.90 1.59
N GLN A 53 0.20 18.15 0.53
CA GLN A 53 -0.58 16.97 0.17
C GLN A 53 -0.48 15.88 1.24
N ALA A 54 0.73 15.57 1.70
CA ALA A 54 0.95 14.60 2.78
C ALA A 54 0.18 15.02 4.03
N ASN A 55 0.29 16.28 4.46
CA ASN A 55 -0.46 16.83 5.59
C ASN A 55 -1.98 16.73 5.40
N TYR A 56 -2.50 16.99 4.19
CA TYR A 56 -3.92 16.79 3.91
C TYR A 56 -4.33 15.33 4.09
N ILE A 57 -3.56 14.40 3.50
CA ILE A 57 -3.80 12.96 3.59
C ILE A 57 -3.77 12.49 5.05
N VAL A 58 -2.78 12.92 5.83
CA VAL A 58 -2.69 12.60 7.27
C VAL A 58 -3.94 13.10 8.00
N ASN A 59 -4.30 14.38 7.82
CA ASN A 59 -5.38 14.99 8.60
C ASN A 59 -6.80 14.55 8.17
N LYS A 60 -6.98 14.06 6.94
CA LYS A 60 -8.32 13.82 6.37
C LYS A 60 -8.61 12.39 5.96
N LEU A 61 -7.59 11.56 5.73
CA LEU A 61 -7.80 10.21 5.21
C LEU A 61 -7.44 9.15 6.25
N HIS A 62 -6.16 8.97 6.56
CA HIS A 62 -5.71 7.79 7.31
C HIS A 62 -4.96 8.10 8.60
N GLY A 63 -4.72 9.36 8.97
CA GLY A 63 -4.16 9.73 10.27
C GLY A 63 -2.70 9.33 10.51
N MET A 64 -2.02 8.75 9.53
CA MET A 64 -0.65 8.23 9.70
C MET A 64 0.37 9.31 9.31
N PRO A 65 1.26 9.73 10.23
CA PRO A 65 2.35 10.65 9.92
C PRO A 65 3.29 10.09 8.84
N TRP A 66 3.96 10.97 8.09
CA TRP A 66 4.92 10.57 7.06
C TRP A 66 6.00 9.63 7.60
N ASP A 67 6.61 10.02 8.71
CA ASP A 67 7.69 9.37 9.44
C ASP A 67 7.25 8.17 10.30
N GLY A 68 5.94 7.91 10.41
CA GLY A 68 5.40 6.81 11.21
C GLY A 68 5.76 5.41 10.67
N GLY A 69 5.32 4.37 11.38
CA GLY A 69 5.51 2.98 10.97
C GLY A 69 6.75 2.33 11.55
N ASP A 70 6.75 1.00 11.52
CA ASP A 70 7.72 0.13 12.19
C ASP A 70 8.49 -0.76 11.20
N VAL A 71 8.03 -0.85 9.96
CA VAL A 71 8.62 -1.70 8.92
C VAL A 71 9.38 -0.88 7.89
N TYR A 72 10.62 -1.24 7.57
CA TYR A 72 11.37 -0.55 6.51
C TYR A 72 10.74 -0.75 5.13
N TYR A 73 10.71 0.32 4.32
CA TYR A 73 10.14 0.29 2.96
C TYR A 73 10.78 -0.77 2.05
N SER A 74 12.06 -1.07 2.25
CA SER A 74 12.80 -2.12 1.52
C SER A 74 12.18 -3.51 1.66
N PHE A 75 11.37 -3.77 2.68
CA PHE A 75 10.68 -5.04 2.84
C PHE A 75 9.38 -5.16 2.04
N LEU A 76 8.84 -4.07 1.47
CA LEU A 76 7.54 -4.04 0.80
C LEU A 76 7.35 -5.19 -0.20
N GLU A 77 8.31 -5.38 -1.09
CA GLU A 77 8.28 -6.46 -2.09
C GLU A 77 8.20 -7.84 -1.42
N SER A 78 9.07 -8.11 -0.44
CA SER A 78 9.09 -9.38 0.28
C SER A 78 7.81 -9.64 1.09
N LEU A 79 7.13 -8.57 1.56
CA LEU A 79 5.87 -8.67 2.30
C LEU A 79 4.74 -9.07 1.36
N ILE A 80 4.61 -8.38 0.22
CA ILE A 80 3.60 -8.69 -0.80
C ILE A 80 3.81 -10.11 -1.34
N SER A 81 5.05 -10.48 -1.69
CA SER A 81 5.36 -11.81 -2.19
C SER A 81 5.00 -12.89 -1.17
N ARG A 82 5.45 -12.76 0.09
CA ARG A 82 5.14 -13.74 1.15
C ARG A 82 3.64 -13.84 1.43
N ALA A 83 2.95 -12.70 1.50
CA ALA A 83 1.51 -12.66 1.77
C ALA A 83 0.68 -13.33 0.66
N THR A 84 1.14 -13.23 -0.59
CA THR A 84 0.42 -13.75 -1.76
C THR A 84 0.87 -15.16 -2.17
N THR A 85 2.00 -15.67 -1.67
CA THR A 85 2.58 -16.98 -2.06
C THR A 85 1.63 -18.16 -1.87
N ARG A 86 0.76 -18.13 -0.84
CA ARG A 86 -0.19 -19.22 -0.56
C ARG A 86 -1.60 -18.95 -1.06
N ALA A 87 -1.82 -17.82 -1.72
CA ALA A 87 -3.09 -17.53 -2.36
C ALA A 87 -3.20 -18.33 -3.68
N GLU A 88 -4.41 -18.68 -4.07
CA GLU A 88 -4.70 -19.12 -5.45
C GLU A 88 -4.99 -17.90 -6.33
N THR A 89 -5.49 -16.83 -5.72
CA THR A 89 -5.88 -15.60 -6.42
C THR A 89 -5.68 -14.42 -5.50
N THR A 90 -5.04 -13.39 -6.04
CA THR A 90 -4.86 -12.10 -5.36
C THR A 90 -5.73 -11.05 -6.04
N TYR A 91 -6.47 -10.28 -5.26
CA TYR A 91 -7.21 -9.13 -5.74
C TYR A 91 -6.54 -7.85 -5.27
N VAL A 92 -6.57 -6.83 -6.11
CA VAL A 92 -6.20 -5.46 -5.71
C VAL A 92 -7.35 -4.53 -6.01
N LYS A 93 -7.52 -3.52 -5.14
CA LYS A 93 -8.51 -2.46 -5.30
C LYS A 93 -7.84 -1.27 -5.98
N GLY A 94 -8.47 -0.75 -7.03
CA GLY A 94 -7.97 0.44 -7.75
C GLY A 94 -6.88 0.14 -8.77
N ALA A 95 -6.90 0.87 -9.89
CA ALA A 95 -5.94 0.68 -10.99
C ALA A 95 -4.54 1.19 -10.62
N GLU A 96 -4.46 2.18 -9.73
CA GLU A 96 -3.24 2.76 -9.19
C GLU A 96 -2.36 1.72 -8.49
N ASN A 97 -2.98 0.70 -7.87
CA ASN A 97 -2.29 -0.35 -7.14
C ASN A 97 -1.74 -1.45 -8.06
N LYS A 98 -2.10 -1.46 -9.35
CA LYS A 98 -1.63 -2.44 -10.33
C LYS A 98 -0.10 -2.51 -10.40
N LYS A 99 0.59 -1.39 -10.17
CA LYS A 99 2.06 -1.35 -10.24
C LYS A 99 2.73 -2.28 -9.22
N PHE A 100 2.04 -2.64 -8.15
CA PHE A 100 2.54 -3.56 -7.12
C PHE A 100 2.31 -5.04 -7.47
N ASN A 101 1.57 -5.33 -8.55
CA ASN A 101 1.30 -6.71 -8.99
C ASN A 101 2.58 -7.48 -9.33
N LYS A 102 3.65 -6.79 -9.76
CA LYS A 102 4.94 -7.39 -10.06
C LYS A 102 5.60 -8.07 -8.84
N TYR A 103 5.17 -7.72 -7.63
CA TYR A 103 5.64 -8.32 -6.39
C TYR A 103 4.75 -9.48 -5.90
N SER A 104 3.59 -9.71 -6.54
CA SER A 104 2.69 -10.80 -6.20
C SER A 104 3.23 -12.11 -6.75
N SER A 105 3.22 -13.16 -5.93
CA SER A 105 3.59 -14.52 -6.36
C SER A 105 2.45 -15.23 -7.11
N THR A 106 1.27 -14.61 -7.22
CA THR A 106 0.07 -15.18 -7.84
C THR A 106 -0.58 -14.22 -8.83
N PRO A 107 -1.40 -14.72 -9.78
CA PRO A 107 -2.15 -13.87 -10.70
C PRO A 107 -3.00 -12.84 -9.94
N VAL A 108 -2.83 -11.57 -10.30
CA VAL A 108 -3.58 -10.48 -9.70
C VAL A 108 -4.78 -10.12 -10.57
N ILE A 109 -5.97 -10.18 -9.98
CA ILE A 109 -7.22 -9.76 -10.60
C ILE A 109 -7.60 -8.40 -10.03
N MET A 110 -7.85 -7.40 -10.88
CA MET A 110 -8.43 -6.15 -10.42
C MET A 110 -9.90 -6.36 -10.07
N LYS A 111 -10.32 -5.91 -8.88
CA LYS A 111 -11.73 -5.70 -8.62
C LYS A 111 -12.13 -4.29 -9.07
N ALA A 112 -13.06 -4.22 -10.01
CA ALA A 112 -13.78 -2.98 -10.29
C ALA A 112 -14.55 -2.57 -9.03
N HIS A 113 -14.54 -1.29 -8.68
CA HIS A 113 -15.50 -0.75 -7.71
C HIS A 113 -16.90 -1.01 -8.26
N VAL A 114 -17.65 -1.91 -7.62
CA VAL A 114 -19.11 -1.80 -7.68
C VAL A 114 -19.43 -0.81 -6.57
N GLN A 115 -19.90 0.36 -6.98
CA GLN A 115 -20.39 1.43 -6.10
C GLN A 115 -21.55 0.91 -5.25
#